data_AF-A0A431IEB2-F1
#
_entry.id   AF-A0A431IEB2-F1
#
_cell.length_a   1.000
_cell.length_b   1.000
_cell.length_c   1.000
_cell.angle_alpha   90.00
_cell.angle_beta   90.00
_cell.angle_gamma   90.00
#
_symmetry.space_group_name_H-M   'P 1'
#
loop_
_entity.id
_entity.type
_entity.pdbx_description
1 polymer ?
#
loop_
_entity_poly.entity_id
_entity_poly.type
_entity_poly.pdbx_seq_one_letter_code
_entity_poly.pdbx_strand_id
1 'polypeptide(L)'
;MTKTTSFIRPIIDIPYQLLLNNGFQDSYLGMYSKTQDEWGKSIYFSFKIEMISEYLRKLLLNVPEFVSITIDKNLLIFEFEINTEDYEKIIVPFLDGKYSKVCRDFVKKNFPRVLLNPRRVSNNWKVFNKHEDLKKYWEERIGVEFTEDMEVWSRPEKEDEIYGYPKSDTELAPEAGSISSSGC
;
A
#
# COMPACT_ATOMS: atom_id res chain seq x y z
N MET A 1 2.31 -7.18 3.21
CA MET A 1 1.30 -6.65 2.28
C MET A 1 1.07 -5.21 2.62
N THR A 2 1.32 -4.32 1.66
CA THR A 2 1.19 -2.87 1.84
C THR A 2 -0.29 -2.45 1.83
N LYS A 3 -0.59 -1.24 2.30
CA LYS A 3 -1.91 -0.63 2.09
C LYS A 3 -2.11 -0.29 0.62
N THR A 4 -1.07 0.05 -0.14
CA THR A 4 -1.16 0.24 -1.59
C THR A 4 -1.72 -1.00 -2.28
N THR A 5 -1.21 -2.20 -1.97
CA THR A 5 -1.75 -3.47 -2.49
C THR A 5 -3.24 -3.63 -2.18
N SER A 6 -3.64 -3.24 -0.98
CA SER A 6 -5.01 -3.43 -0.50
C SER A 6 -6.01 -2.40 -1.05
N PHE A 7 -5.61 -1.15 -1.19
CA PHE A 7 -6.53 -0.02 -1.43
C PHE A 7 -6.33 0.66 -2.79
N ILE A 8 -5.14 0.62 -3.36
CA ILE A 8 -4.79 1.43 -4.54
C ILE A 8 -4.56 0.59 -5.78
N ARG A 9 -3.99 -0.62 -5.63
CA ARG A 9 -3.80 -1.60 -6.70
C ARG A 9 -4.98 -1.73 -7.69
N PRO A 10 -6.27 -1.66 -7.29
CA PRO A 10 -7.38 -1.73 -8.26
C PRO A 10 -7.39 -0.64 -9.35
N ILE A 11 -6.60 0.43 -9.23
CA ILE A 11 -6.51 1.51 -10.23
C ILE A 11 -6.12 1.02 -11.63
N ILE A 12 -5.33 -0.05 -11.74
CA ILE A 12 -4.88 -0.61 -13.03
C ILE A 12 -5.96 -1.48 -13.71
N ASP A 13 -7.12 -1.66 -13.07
CA ASP A 13 -8.26 -2.46 -13.55
C ASP A 13 -7.93 -3.91 -13.96
N ILE A 14 -6.84 -4.47 -13.41
CA ILE A 14 -6.45 -5.86 -13.62
C ILE A 14 -6.98 -6.73 -12.45
N PRO A 15 -7.65 -7.87 -12.73
CA PRO A 15 -8.15 -8.77 -11.70
C PRO A 15 -7.04 -9.24 -10.75
N TYR A 16 -7.28 -9.15 -9.44
CA TYR A 16 -6.26 -9.48 -8.45
C TYR A 16 -5.79 -10.94 -8.55
N GLN A 17 -6.71 -11.87 -8.83
CA GLN A 17 -6.37 -13.28 -9.00
C GLN A 17 -5.44 -13.52 -10.19
N LEU A 18 -5.59 -12.74 -11.28
CA LEU A 18 -4.70 -12.82 -12.43
C LEU A 18 -3.28 -12.40 -12.03
N LEU A 19 -3.14 -11.32 -11.25
CA LEU A 19 -1.85 -10.88 -10.73
C LEU A 19 -1.21 -11.95 -9.83
N LEU A 20 -1.97 -12.47 -8.85
CA LEU A 20 -1.48 -13.49 -7.91
C LEU A 20 -1.02 -14.76 -8.61
N ASN A 21 -1.80 -15.25 -9.59
CA ASN A 21 -1.45 -16.43 -10.38
C ASN A 21 -0.19 -16.25 -11.24
N ASN A 22 0.30 -15.01 -11.38
CA ASN A 22 1.50 -14.66 -12.14
C ASN A 22 2.61 -14.12 -11.22
N GLY A 23 2.61 -14.49 -9.94
CA GLY A 23 3.72 -14.21 -9.03
C GLY A 23 3.75 -12.79 -8.45
N PHE A 24 2.67 -12.02 -8.57
CA PHE A 24 2.53 -10.73 -7.89
C PHE A 24 2.80 -10.88 -6.39
N GLN A 25 3.62 -9.99 -5.83
CA GLN A 25 3.96 -9.97 -4.40
C GLN A 25 3.25 -8.82 -3.70
N ASP A 26 3.51 -7.58 -4.12
CA ASP A 26 2.96 -6.37 -3.51
C ASP A 26 3.03 -5.19 -4.50
N SER A 27 2.31 -4.12 -4.16
CA SER A 27 2.35 -2.82 -4.81
C SER A 27 2.88 -1.75 -3.84
N TYR A 28 3.61 -0.78 -4.36
CA TYR A 28 4.23 0.30 -3.58
C TYR A 28 3.94 1.65 -4.24
N LEU A 29 3.87 2.73 -3.48
CA LEU A 29 3.72 4.10 -4.01
C LEU A 29 5.05 4.81 -4.21
N GLY A 30 6.17 4.15 -3.90
CA GLY A 30 7.51 4.65 -4.18
C GLY A 30 8.50 3.51 -4.41
N MET A 31 9.66 3.85 -4.96
CA MET A 31 10.80 2.93 -5.08
C MET A 31 12.05 3.67 -4.67
N TYR A 32 12.63 3.31 -3.53
CA TYR A 32 13.67 4.11 -2.86
C TYR A 32 14.88 4.37 -3.77
N SER A 33 15.30 3.39 -4.56
CA SER A 33 16.42 3.54 -5.50
C SER A 33 16.16 4.51 -6.67
N LYS A 34 14.89 4.86 -6.93
CA LYS A 34 14.48 5.79 -8.00
C LYS A 34 14.04 7.14 -7.44
N THR A 35 13.16 7.12 -6.45
CA THR A 35 12.45 8.30 -5.94
C THR A 35 12.92 8.71 -4.56
N GLN A 36 13.84 7.95 -3.95
CA GLN A 36 14.26 8.13 -2.56
C GLN A 36 13.05 8.14 -1.63
N ASP A 37 12.71 9.30 -1.09
CA ASP A 37 11.61 9.51 -0.15
C ASP A 37 10.34 10.09 -0.79
N GLU A 38 10.37 10.35 -2.10
CA GLU A 38 9.19 10.75 -2.87
C GLU A 38 8.33 9.53 -3.20
N TRP A 39 7.01 9.68 -3.03
CA TRP A 39 6.03 8.63 -3.23
C TRP A 39 4.66 9.21 -3.58
N GLY A 40 3.82 8.41 -4.22
CA GLY A 40 2.46 8.77 -4.60
C GLY A 40 2.29 9.20 -6.05
N LYS A 41 3.36 9.41 -6.83
CA LYS A 41 3.26 9.78 -8.25
C LYS A 41 3.17 8.57 -9.18
N SER A 42 3.77 7.47 -8.77
CA SER A 42 3.75 6.19 -9.48
C SER A 42 3.37 5.06 -8.54
N ILE A 43 2.94 3.94 -9.10
CA ILE A 43 2.74 2.68 -8.39
C ILE A 43 3.70 1.65 -8.95
N TYR A 44 4.44 0.99 -8.06
CA TYR A 44 5.39 -0.05 -8.40
C TYR A 44 4.79 -1.41 -8.08
N PHE A 45 4.64 -2.29 -9.08
CA PHE A 45 4.08 -3.63 -8.93
C PHE A 45 5.21 -4.66 -8.99
N SER A 46 5.44 -5.39 -7.91
CA SER A 46 6.50 -6.40 -7.86
C SER A 46 5.95 -7.80 -8.18
N PHE A 47 6.67 -8.52 -9.04
CA PHE A 47 6.36 -9.89 -9.43
C PHE A 47 7.60 -10.76 -9.31
N LYS A 48 7.44 -12.03 -8.91
CA LYS A 48 8.49 -13.04 -9.06
C LYS A 48 8.78 -13.29 -10.53
N ILE A 49 10.04 -13.09 -10.95
CA ILE A 49 10.42 -13.09 -12.37
C ILE A 49 10.13 -14.44 -13.04
N GLU A 50 10.28 -15.53 -12.30
CA GLU A 50 10.08 -16.91 -12.75
C GLU A 50 8.60 -17.31 -12.87
N MET A 51 7.69 -16.56 -12.25
CA MET A 51 6.25 -16.88 -12.22
C MET A 51 5.41 -16.05 -13.18
N ILE A 52 5.89 -14.86 -13.56
CA ILE A 52 5.11 -13.97 -14.41
C ILE A 52 5.10 -14.46 -15.88
N SER A 53 3.92 -14.82 -16.37
CA SER A 53 3.74 -15.31 -17.75
C SER A 53 4.05 -14.25 -18.80
N GLU A 54 4.44 -14.69 -19.99
CA GLU A 54 4.65 -13.82 -21.15
C GLU A 54 3.37 -13.03 -21.51
N TYR A 55 2.19 -13.65 -21.36
CA TYR A 55 0.90 -13.01 -21.58
C TYR A 55 0.71 -11.79 -20.66
N LEU A 56 0.91 -11.95 -19.35
CA LEU A 56 0.74 -10.83 -18.42
C LEU A 56 1.79 -9.74 -18.67
N ARG A 57 3.06 -10.11 -18.96
CA ARG A 57 4.10 -9.13 -19.31
C ARG A 57 3.67 -8.27 -20.51
N LYS A 58 3.18 -8.91 -21.58
CA LYS A 58 2.68 -8.21 -22.76
C LYS A 58 1.46 -7.34 -22.45
N LEU A 59 0.53 -7.82 -21.62
CA LEU A 59 -0.64 -7.06 -21.20
C LEU A 59 -0.23 -5.77 -20.49
N LEU A 60 0.69 -5.85 -19.52
CA LEU A 60 1.19 -4.70 -18.77
C LEU A 60 1.94 -3.73 -19.67
N LEU A 61 2.84 -4.24 -20.53
CA LEU A 61 3.63 -3.41 -21.46
C LEU A 61 2.81 -2.69 -22.54
N ASN A 62 1.59 -3.16 -22.81
CA ASN A 62 0.70 -2.53 -23.79
C ASN A 62 -0.18 -1.42 -23.20
N VAL A 63 -0.17 -1.25 -21.88
CA VAL A 63 -0.92 -0.19 -21.19
C VAL A 63 0.01 1.03 -21.08
N PRO A 64 -0.36 2.20 -21.65
CA PRO A 64 0.52 3.37 -21.75
C PRO A 64 1.10 3.87 -20.42
N GLU A 65 0.34 3.73 -19.34
CA GLU A 65 0.71 4.14 -18.00
C GLU A 65 1.83 3.27 -17.41
N PHE A 66 2.07 2.06 -17.93
CA PHE A 66 3.25 1.27 -17.53
C PHE A 66 4.50 1.75 -18.26
N VAL A 67 5.18 2.71 -17.63
CA VAL A 67 6.26 3.49 -18.25
C VAL A 67 7.64 2.85 -18.12
N SER A 68 7.87 1.97 -17.14
CA SER A 68 9.18 1.36 -16.97
C SER A 68 9.15 0.01 -16.25
N ILE A 69 10.27 -0.72 -16.35
CA ILE A 69 10.50 -1.98 -15.66
C ILE A 69 11.88 -1.93 -15.00
N THR A 70 11.96 -2.34 -13.74
CA THR A 70 13.21 -2.59 -13.02
C THR A 70 13.32 -4.07 -12.66
N ILE A 71 14.52 -4.63 -12.77
CA ILE A 71 14.83 -5.96 -12.23
C ILE A 71 15.64 -5.74 -10.95
N ASP A 72 15.16 -6.31 -9.84
CA ASP A 72 15.89 -6.32 -8.58
C ASP A 72 15.90 -7.74 -8.01
N LYS A 73 17.09 -8.34 -7.92
CA LYS A 73 17.29 -9.75 -7.53
C LYS A 73 16.44 -10.69 -8.39
N ASN A 74 15.41 -11.31 -7.81
CA ASN A 74 14.46 -12.21 -8.46
C ASN A 74 13.09 -11.57 -8.73
N LEU A 75 12.98 -10.25 -8.59
CA LEU A 75 11.75 -9.51 -8.81
C LEU A 75 11.80 -8.71 -10.12
N LEU A 76 10.69 -8.75 -10.83
CA LEU A 76 10.37 -7.86 -11.93
C LEU A 76 9.39 -6.80 -11.40
N ILE A 77 9.79 -5.54 -11.41
CA ILE A 77 9.04 -4.43 -10.85
C ILE A 77 8.57 -3.52 -11.99
N PHE A 78 7.27 -3.42 -12.18
CA PHE A 78 6.65 -2.54 -13.17
C PHE A 78 6.28 -1.21 -12.53
N GLU A 79 6.61 -0.10 -13.18
CA GLU A 79 6.21 1.24 -12.78
C GLU A 79 4.98 1.67 -13.57
N PHE A 80 3.93 2.07 -12.87
CA PHE A 80 2.69 2.61 -13.40
C PHE A 80 2.57 4.09 -13.02
N GLU A 81 2.55 4.98 -13.99
CA GLU A 81 2.36 6.41 -13.79
C GLU A 81 0.89 6.72 -13.50
N ILE A 82 0.63 7.53 -12.47
CA ILE A 82 -0.73 7.87 -12.05
C ILE A 82 -1.15 9.16 -12.76
N ASN A 83 -2.27 9.11 -13.47
CA ASN A 83 -2.84 10.32 -14.09
C ASN A 83 -3.26 11.35 -13.02
N THR A 84 -3.38 12.62 -13.43
CA THR A 84 -3.68 13.73 -12.52
C THR A 84 -5.01 13.56 -11.78
N GLU A 85 -6.04 13.03 -12.44
CA GLU A 85 -7.36 12.87 -11.85
C GLU A 85 -7.35 11.82 -10.72
N ASP A 86 -6.76 10.66 -10.96
CA ASP A 86 -6.63 9.61 -9.95
C ASP A 86 -5.69 10.04 -8.82
N TYR A 87 -4.63 10.78 -9.13
CA TYR A 87 -3.74 11.35 -8.13
C TYR A 87 -4.52 12.21 -7.13
N GLU A 88 -5.30 13.16 -7.62
CA GLU A 88 -6.07 14.09 -6.78
C GLU A 88 -7.22 13.40 -6.03
N LYS A 89 -7.96 12.53 -6.72
CA LYS A 89 -9.21 11.96 -6.17
C LYS A 89 -9.01 10.66 -5.39
N ILE A 90 -7.89 9.96 -5.57
CA ILE A 90 -7.62 8.67 -4.96
C ILE A 90 -6.36 8.73 -4.11
N ILE A 91 -5.24 9.14 -4.69
CA ILE A 91 -3.94 9.03 -4.02
C ILE A 91 -3.79 10.05 -2.89
N VAL A 92 -4.11 11.32 -3.12
CA VAL A 92 -4.00 12.37 -2.08
C VAL A 92 -4.84 12.03 -0.84
N PRO A 93 -6.14 11.69 -0.93
CA PRO A 93 -6.91 11.26 0.24
C PRO A 93 -6.36 10.00 0.91
N PHE A 94 -5.82 9.06 0.14
CA PHE A 94 -5.21 7.84 0.68
C PHE A 94 -3.95 8.14 1.49
N LEU A 95 -3.03 8.96 0.96
CA LEU A 95 -1.81 9.39 1.65
C LEU A 95 -2.12 10.15 2.95
N ASP A 96 -3.15 10.99 2.92
CA ASP A 96 -3.66 11.73 4.08
C ASP A 96 -4.37 10.85 5.11
N GLY A 97 -4.59 9.55 4.82
CA GLY A 97 -5.41 8.65 5.64
C GLY A 97 -6.91 8.98 5.63
N LYS A 98 -7.36 9.89 4.76
CA LYS A 98 -8.76 10.32 4.60
C LYS A 98 -9.52 9.37 3.67
N TYR A 99 -9.59 8.09 4.05
CA TYR A 99 -10.23 7.04 3.24
C TYR A 99 -11.69 7.37 2.89
N SER A 100 -12.43 8.02 3.80
CA SER A 100 -13.81 8.45 3.53
C SER A 100 -13.95 9.49 2.42
N LYS A 101 -12.84 10.12 1.98
CA LYS A 101 -12.79 11.13 0.92
C LYS A 101 -12.28 10.61 -0.43
N VAL A 102 -11.81 9.36 -0.51
CA VAL A 102 -11.43 8.73 -1.79
C VAL A 102 -12.60 8.73 -2.77
N CYS A 103 -12.36 8.88 -4.08
CA CYS A 103 -13.38 8.88 -5.13
C CYS A 103 -14.43 7.77 -4.94
N ARG A 104 -15.71 8.15 -4.83
CA ARG A 104 -16.79 7.19 -4.53
C ARG A 104 -17.05 6.22 -5.67
N ASP A 105 -16.83 6.61 -6.92
CA ASP A 105 -17.00 5.71 -8.07
C ASP A 105 -15.91 4.65 -8.11
N PHE A 106 -14.66 5.03 -7.84
CA PHE A 106 -13.56 4.09 -7.62
C PHE A 106 -13.88 3.10 -6.48
N VAL A 107 -14.38 3.60 -5.34
CA VAL A 107 -14.75 2.75 -4.20
C VAL A 107 -15.87 1.77 -4.56
N LYS A 108 -16.95 2.25 -5.17
CA LYS A 108 -18.10 1.41 -5.55
C LYS A 108 -17.72 0.35 -6.58
N LYS A 109 -16.88 0.70 -7.56
CA LYS A 109 -16.40 -0.22 -8.61
C LYS A 109 -15.55 -1.35 -8.00
N ASN A 110 -14.62 -1.00 -7.10
CA ASN A 110 -13.54 -1.91 -6.72
C ASN A 110 -13.72 -2.59 -5.36
N PHE A 111 -14.56 -2.04 -4.47
CA PHE A 111 -14.68 -2.50 -3.09
C PHE A 111 -16.14 -2.84 -2.77
N PRO A 112 -16.61 -4.04 -3.15
CA PRO A 112 -17.97 -4.46 -2.85
C PRO A 112 -18.20 -4.55 -1.34
N ARG A 113 -19.40 -4.18 -0.90
CA ARG A 113 -19.80 -4.26 0.52
C ARG A 113 -19.72 -5.69 1.04
N VAL A 114 -20.17 -6.67 0.25
CA VAL A 114 -20.24 -8.08 0.64
C VAL A 114 -19.32 -8.89 -0.26
N LEU A 115 -18.40 -9.62 0.35
CA LEU A 115 -17.62 -10.65 -0.32
C LEU A 115 -18.41 -11.96 -0.26
N LEU A 116 -18.45 -12.68 -1.37
CA LEU A 116 -19.06 -14.01 -1.44
C LEU A 116 -17.92 -15.03 -1.24
N ASN A 117 -18.11 -15.97 -0.31
CA ASN A 117 -17.18 -17.07 0.02
C ASN A 117 -15.93 -16.68 0.85
N PRO A 118 -16.03 -16.63 2.20
CA PRO A 118 -17.25 -16.70 3.00
C PRO A 118 -18.05 -15.39 2.88
N ARG A 119 -19.37 -15.47 3.07
CA ARG A 119 -20.23 -14.27 3.07
C ARG A 119 -19.85 -13.37 4.25
N ARG A 120 -19.16 -12.26 3.97
CA ARG A 120 -18.75 -11.28 4.99
C ARG A 120 -18.74 -9.87 4.44
N VAL A 121 -18.87 -8.89 5.33
CA VAL A 121 -18.68 -7.49 4.97
C VAL A 121 -17.19 -7.23 4.73
N SER A 122 -16.85 -6.61 3.60
CA SER A 122 -15.46 -6.30 3.22
C SER A 122 -14.84 -5.29 4.20
N ASN A 123 -13.65 -5.60 4.72
CA ASN A 123 -12.91 -4.69 5.61
C ASN A 123 -12.54 -3.38 4.88
N ASN A 124 -12.08 -3.45 3.64
CA ASN A 124 -11.77 -2.24 2.85
C ASN A 124 -13.03 -1.37 2.69
N TRP A 125 -14.18 -1.98 2.40
CA TRP A 125 -15.44 -1.26 2.33
C TRP A 125 -15.79 -0.61 3.67
N LYS A 126 -15.61 -1.32 4.80
CA LYS A 126 -15.83 -0.75 6.14
C LYS A 126 -14.95 0.48 6.39
N VAL A 127 -13.68 0.44 6.00
CA VAL A 127 -12.74 1.57 6.11
C VAL A 127 -13.24 2.76 5.30
N PHE A 128 -13.53 2.58 4.01
CA PHE A 128 -14.00 3.67 3.14
C PHE A 128 -15.33 4.31 3.57
N ASN A 129 -16.13 3.60 4.36
CA ASN A 129 -17.45 4.05 4.81
C ASN A 129 -17.51 4.36 6.31
N LYS A 130 -16.36 4.38 7.01
CA LYS A 130 -16.28 4.60 8.47
C LYS A 130 -17.29 3.75 9.25
N HIS A 131 -17.37 2.46 8.90
CA HIS A 131 -18.39 1.58 9.42
C HIS A 131 -18.29 1.43 10.94
N GLU A 132 -19.45 1.43 11.59
CA GLU A 132 -19.61 1.44 13.05
C GLU A 132 -18.81 0.36 13.77
N ASP A 133 -18.79 -0.87 13.24
CA ASP A 133 -17.97 -1.96 13.82
C ASP A 133 -16.49 -1.60 14.01
N LEU A 134 -15.89 -0.83 13.09
CA LEU A 134 -14.49 -0.43 13.20
C LEU A 134 -14.31 0.69 14.22
N LYS A 135 -15.29 1.60 14.34
CA LYS A 135 -15.30 2.62 15.40
C LYS A 135 -15.32 1.94 16.76
N LYS A 136 -16.34 1.14 17.03
CA LYS A 136 -16.50 0.41 18.30
C LYS A 136 -15.27 -0.40 18.67
N TYR A 137 -14.69 -1.10 17.69
CA TYR A 137 -13.45 -1.84 17.91
C TYR A 137 -12.32 -0.96 18.45
N TRP A 138 -12.12 0.24 17.87
CA TRP A 138 -11.10 1.16 18.34
C TRP A 138 -11.50 1.83 19.66
N GLU A 139 -12.74 2.27 19.80
CA GLU A 139 -13.24 2.88 21.05
C GLU A 139 -13.02 1.94 22.24
N GLU A 140 -13.33 0.65 22.09
CA GLU A 140 -13.09 -0.38 23.11
C GLU A 140 -11.59 -0.63 23.36
N ARG A 141 -10.77 -0.58 22.31
CA ARG A 141 -9.35 -0.95 22.38
C ARG A 141 -8.45 0.16 22.93
N ILE A 142 -8.75 1.42 22.60
CA ILE A 142 -7.93 2.58 22.97
C ILE A 142 -8.64 3.52 23.95
N GLY A 143 -9.92 3.27 24.29
CA GLY A 143 -10.67 4.05 25.28
C GLY A 143 -10.98 5.47 24.85
N VAL A 144 -11.10 5.72 23.55
CA VAL A 144 -11.38 7.04 22.96
C VAL A 144 -12.74 6.99 22.27
N GLU A 145 -13.60 7.99 22.48
CA GLU A 145 -14.85 8.15 21.73
C GLU A 145 -14.56 8.76 20.35
N PHE A 146 -15.04 8.13 19.27
CA PHE A 146 -14.78 8.59 17.91
C PHE A 146 -15.72 9.73 17.52
N THR A 147 -15.15 10.85 17.10
CA THR A 147 -15.95 11.92 16.48
C THR A 147 -16.28 11.58 15.02
N GLU A 148 -17.26 12.28 14.44
CA GLU A 148 -17.65 12.06 13.03
C GLU A 148 -16.51 12.31 12.04
N ASP A 149 -15.56 13.16 12.39
CA ASP A 149 -14.41 13.53 11.56
C ASP A 149 -13.26 12.52 11.61
N MET A 150 -13.24 11.63 12.62
CA MET A 150 -12.17 10.64 12.77
C MET A 150 -12.29 9.52 11.74
N GLU A 151 -11.14 9.12 11.20
CA GLU A 151 -11.02 7.96 10.31
C GLU A 151 -10.77 6.69 11.12
N VAL A 152 -11.31 5.56 10.66
CA VAL A 152 -11.30 4.28 11.39
C VAL A 152 -10.10 3.39 11.06
N TRP A 153 -9.12 3.94 10.37
CA TRP A 153 -7.94 3.23 9.91
C TRP A 153 -6.73 4.17 9.90
N SER A 154 -5.55 3.66 10.23
CA SER A 154 -4.34 4.47 10.21
C SER A 154 -4.00 4.92 8.79
N ARG A 155 -3.31 6.04 8.66
CA ARG A 155 -2.69 6.46 7.39
C ARG A 155 -1.66 5.41 6.91
N PRO A 156 -1.31 5.39 5.61
CA PRO A 156 -0.11 4.69 5.15
C PRO A 156 1.15 5.32 5.76
N GLU A 157 2.06 4.48 6.25
CA GLU A 157 3.39 4.93 6.68
C GLU A 157 4.37 4.76 5.51
N LYS A 158 5.22 5.75 5.30
CA LYS A 158 6.06 5.84 4.08
C LYS A 158 6.97 4.61 3.95
N GLU A 159 7.56 4.21 5.06
CA GLU A 159 8.54 3.13 5.18
C GLU A 159 7.98 1.77 4.73
N ASP A 160 6.66 1.59 4.83
CA ASP A 160 5.96 0.37 4.43
C ASP A 160 5.46 0.44 2.98
N GLU A 161 5.40 1.63 2.39
CA GLU A 161 4.78 1.88 1.09
C GLU A 161 5.79 2.23 -0.02
N ILE A 162 7.08 2.33 0.34
CA ILE A 162 8.18 2.49 -0.61
C ILE A 162 8.97 1.19 -0.71
N TYR A 163 9.09 0.65 -1.93
CA TYR A 163 9.92 -0.53 -2.16
C TYR A 163 11.39 -0.23 -1.86
N GLY A 164 12.02 -1.11 -1.07
CA GLY A 164 13.44 -1.00 -0.74
C GLY A 164 13.78 0.14 0.22
N TYR A 165 12.79 0.67 0.96
CA TYR A 165 13.04 1.72 1.95
C TYR A 165 14.03 1.22 3.03
N PRO A 166 15.08 1.99 3.37
CA PRO A 166 16.02 1.59 4.41
C PRO A 166 15.31 1.53 5.76
N LYS A 167 15.30 0.35 6.38
CA LYS A 167 14.91 0.22 7.79
C LYS A 167 16.17 0.45 8.61
N SER A 168 16.12 1.42 9.52
CA SER A 168 17.25 1.68 10.41
C SER A 168 17.48 0.47 11.32
N ASP A 169 18.67 -0.13 11.30
CA ASP A 169 19.07 -1.21 12.23
C ASP A 169 19.29 -0.71 13.67
N THR A 170 18.56 0.33 14.11
CA THR A 170 18.76 0.98 15.41
C THR A 170 17.79 0.45 16.46
N GLU A 171 18.00 -0.81 16.83
CA GLU A 171 17.74 -1.30 18.19
C GLU A 171 18.96 -2.09 18.70
N LEU A 172 20.17 -1.56 18.47
CA LEU A 172 21.27 -1.84 19.39
C LEU A 172 21.22 -0.75 20.46
N ALA A 173 20.71 -1.14 21.63
CA ALA A 173 20.85 -0.38 22.86
C ALA A 173 22.31 0.14 22.95
N PRO A 174 22.54 1.38 23.40
CA PRO A 174 23.89 1.86 23.58
C PRO A 174 24.60 0.91 24.55
N GLU A 175 25.61 0.19 24.07
CA GLU A 175 26.59 -0.40 24.97
C GLU A 175 27.16 0.75 25.78
N ALA A 176 26.89 0.72 27.08
CA ALA A 176 27.41 1.68 28.03
C ALA A 176 28.95 1.64 27.95
N GLY A 177 29.50 2.64 27.26
CA GLY A 177 30.92 2.89 27.22
C GLY A 177 31.45 3.24 28.60
N SER A 178 32.39 2.42 29.05
CA SER A 178 33.53 2.73 29.93
C SER A 178 33.28 3.28 31.33
N ILE A 179 33.67 2.49 32.34
CA ILE A 179 34.36 3.04 33.51
C ILE A 179 35.82 2.58 33.45
N SER A 180 36.68 3.53 33.11
CA SER A 180 38.09 3.49 33.48
C SER A 180 38.21 3.74 34.98
N SER A 181 38.84 2.81 35.71
CA SER A 181 39.45 3.12 37.00
C SER A 181 40.84 2.52 37.06
N SER A 182 41.81 3.28 36.57
CA SER A 182 43.19 3.25 37.06
C SER A 182 43.24 4.11 38.32
N GLY A 183 43.50 3.49 39.47
CA GLY A 183 43.65 4.18 40.75
C GLY A 183 44.02 3.22 41.88
N CYS A 184 45.32 3.16 42.17
CA CYS A 184 46.05 2.44 43.23
C CYS A 184 46.25 0.93 43.05
#